data_AF-A0A223S5Z2-F1
#
_entry.id   AF-A0A223S5Z2-F1
#
_cell.length_a   1.000
_cell.length_b   1.000
_cell.length_c   1.000
_cell.angle_alpha   90.00
_cell.angle_beta   90.00
_cell.angle_gamma   90.00
#
_symmetry.space_group_name_H-M   'P 1'
#
loop_
_entity.id
_entity.type
_entity.pdbx_description
1 polymer ?
#
loop_
_entity_poly.entity_id
_entity_poly.type
_entity_poly.pdbx_seq_one_letter_code
_entity_poly.pdbx_strand_id
1 'polypeptide(L)'
;MSDLRERLLARERPSVTYPLRVASVSETSEAEAELAAAKRSLRIWEAQDTPDRAKLAKAKKTVERAQAARDACYAEIVLRALPVRDFEKLQDAYPEPEDGEDTAARREADEAYLRAVFHASVDSDLTEVEWDQVIAENLSTGERNELFQLALGINGRTRAPGGGVPKG
;
A
#
# COMPACT_ATOMS: atom_id res chain seq x y z
N MET A 1 3.57 -29.12 20.38
CA MET A 1 2.63 -28.45 19.45
C MET A 1 1.84 -27.46 20.27
N SER A 2 1.89 -26.16 19.96
CA SER A 2 1.11 -25.15 20.69
C SER A 2 -0.39 -25.42 20.52
N ASP A 3 -1.15 -25.32 21.60
CA ASP A 3 -2.61 -25.48 21.57
C ASP A 3 -3.26 -24.44 20.64
N LEU A 4 -4.42 -24.76 20.07
CA LEU A 4 -5.17 -23.86 19.19
C LEU A 4 -5.41 -22.50 19.85
N ARG A 5 -5.69 -22.50 21.16
CA ARG A 5 -5.89 -21.28 21.95
C ARG A 5 -4.68 -20.36 21.91
N GLU A 6 -3.48 -20.89 22.14
CA GLU A 6 -2.24 -20.10 22.12
C GLU A 6 -2.00 -19.49 20.74
N ARG A 7 -2.23 -20.27 19.68
CA ARG A 7 -2.08 -19.80 18.29
C ARG A 7 -3.05 -18.67 17.95
N LEU A 8 -4.29 -18.73 18.45
CA LEU A 8 -5.28 -17.69 18.20
C LEU A 8 -4.97 -16.40 18.99
N LEU A 9 -4.49 -16.52 20.22
CA LEU A 9 -4.14 -15.37 21.06
C LEU A 9 -2.83 -14.70 20.65
N ALA A 10 -1.89 -15.45 20.06
CA ALA A 10 -0.63 -14.92 19.55
C ALA A 10 -0.70 -14.42 18.09
N ARG A 11 -1.88 -14.49 17.45
CA ARG A 11 -2.03 -14.10 16.05
C ARG A 11 -1.79 -12.60 15.89
N GLU A 12 -0.83 -12.25 15.04
CA GLU A 12 -0.59 -10.87 14.65
C GLU A 12 -1.81 -10.27 13.94
N ARG A 13 -2.03 -8.98 14.18
CA ARG A 13 -3.07 -8.22 13.47
C ARG A 13 -2.71 -8.12 11.99
N PRO A 14 -3.69 -8.18 11.08
CA PRO A 14 -3.44 -7.98 9.66
C PRO A 14 -2.66 -6.68 9.41
N SER A 15 -1.71 -6.74 8.47
CA SER A 15 -1.00 -5.58 7.97
C SER A 15 -0.84 -5.67 6.46
N VAL A 16 -0.62 -4.52 5.84
CA VAL A 16 -0.33 -4.41 4.40
C VAL A 16 0.75 -3.36 4.20
N THR A 17 1.66 -3.63 3.26
CA THR A 17 2.68 -2.68 2.83
C THR A 17 2.18 -1.94 1.59
N TYR A 18 2.15 -0.62 1.64
CA TYR A 18 1.81 0.27 0.54
C TYR A 18 3.07 0.97 0.02
N PRO A 19 3.45 0.80 -1.25
CA PRO A 19 4.57 1.51 -1.84
C PRO A 19 4.17 2.95 -2.19
N LEU A 20 4.49 3.90 -1.31
CA LEU A 20 4.26 5.32 -1.54
C LEU A 20 5.34 5.90 -2.44
N ARG A 21 4.98 6.54 -3.54
CA ARG A 21 5.96 7.26 -4.37
C ARG A 21 6.51 8.46 -3.60
N VAL A 22 7.84 8.55 -3.49
CA VAL A 22 8.56 9.66 -2.84
C VAL A 22 9.42 10.48 -3.80
N ALA A 23 9.73 9.93 -4.98
CA ALA A 23 10.36 10.67 -6.06
C ALA A 23 9.33 11.43 -6.92
N SER A 24 9.81 12.36 -7.74
CA SER A 24 8.95 13.04 -8.71
C SER A 24 8.37 12.06 -9.74
N VAL A 25 7.28 12.48 -10.42
CA VAL A 25 6.67 11.69 -11.50
C VAL A 25 7.67 11.45 -12.65
N SER A 26 8.53 12.44 -12.96
CA SER A 26 9.56 12.30 -14.00
C SER A 26 10.59 11.25 -13.62
N GLU A 27 11.17 11.35 -12.43
CA GLU A 27 12.19 10.40 -11.95
C GLU A 27 11.64 8.98 -11.87
N THR A 28 10.41 8.83 -11.38
CA THR A 28 9.74 7.52 -11.32
C THR A 28 9.51 6.95 -12.72
N SER A 29 9.04 7.78 -13.66
CA SER A 29 8.82 7.36 -15.05
C SER A 29 10.13 6.97 -15.76
N GLU A 30 11.20 7.72 -15.52
CA GLU A 30 12.54 7.41 -16.05
C GLU A 30 13.05 6.08 -15.49
N ALA A 31 12.97 5.86 -14.17
CA ALA A 31 13.38 4.61 -13.54
C ALA A 31 12.57 3.40 -14.05
N GLU A 32 11.26 3.56 -14.23
CA GLU A 32 10.40 2.52 -14.82
C GLU A 32 10.79 2.22 -16.28
N ALA A 33 11.06 3.26 -17.07
CA ALA A 33 11.48 3.11 -18.47
C ALA A 33 12.84 2.39 -18.57
N GLU A 34 13.80 2.74 -17.71
CA GLU A 34 15.10 2.08 -17.60
C GLU A 34 14.96 0.60 -17.22
N LEU A 35 14.15 0.29 -16.21
CA LEU A 35 13.88 -1.08 -15.79
C LEU A 35 13.22 -1.89 -16.91
N ALA A 36 12.26 -1.31 -17.62
CA ALA A 36 11.62 -1.95 -18.75
C ALA A 36 12.62 -2.21 -19.90
N ALA A 37 13.50 -1.25 -20.19
CA ALA A 37 14.56 -1.41 -21.19
C ALA A 37 15.56 -2.51 -20.79
N ALA A 38 16.01 -2.51 -19.54
CA ALA A 38 16.92 -3.53 -19.01
C ALA A 38 16.31 -4.94 -19.09
N LYS A 39 15.03 -5.10 -18.71
CA LYS A 39 14.30 -6.36 -18.81
C LYS A 39 14.15 -6.83 -20.27
N ARG A 40 13.88 -5.91 -21.21
CA ARG A 40 13.85 -6.23 -22.65
C ARG A 40 15.22 -6.71 -23.15
N SER A 41 16.30 -6.02 -22.79
CA SER A 41 17.65 -6.43 -23.18
C SER A 41 18.03 -7.80 -22.59
N LEU A 42 17.68 -8.08 -21.33
CA LEU A 42 17.92 -9.38 -20.73
C LEU A 42 17.22 -10.51 -21.51
N ARG A 43 15.93 -10.32 -21.85
CA ARG A 43 15.17 -11.29 -22.65
C ARG A 43 15.81 -11.58 -24.01
N ILE A 44 16.36 -10.56 -24.67
CA ILE A 44 17.07 -10.73 -25.96
C ILE A 44 18.30 -11.63 -25.79
N TRP A 45 19.09 -11.45 -24.73
CA TRP A 45 20.25 -12.30 -24.46
C TRP A 45 19.86 -13.71 -24.05
N GLU A 46 18.78 -13.87 -23.27
CA GLU A 46 18.27 -15.18 -22.85
C GLU A 46 17.69 -16.00 -24.02
N ALA A 47 17.16 -15.34 -25.05
CA ALA A 47 16.57 -15.99 -26.22
C ALA A 47 17.59 -16.46 -27.27
N GLN A 48 18.90 -16.25 -27.06
CA GLN A 48 19.92 -16.71 -27.99
C GLN A 48 20.19 -18.20 -27.83
N ASP A 49 20.34 -18.93 -28.94
CA ASP A 49 20.66 -20.37 -28.94
C ASP A 49 22.01 -20.67 -28.26
N THR A 50 22.95 -19.71 -28.30
CA THR A 50 24.23 -19.81 -27.58
C THR A 50 24.55 -18.47 -26.94
N PRO A 51 24.01 -18.19 -25.74
CA PRO A 51 24.14 -16.89 -25.11
C PRO A 51 25.56 -16.68 -24.60
N ASP A 52 26.14 -15.55 -24.94
CA ASP A 52 27.38 -15.08 -24.35
C ASP A 52 27.17 -14.86 -22.85
N ARG A 53 27.79 -15.73 -22.03
CA ARG A 53 27.65 -15.72 -20.57
C ARG A 53 28.05 -14.37 -19.95
N ALA A 54 29.05 -13.69 -20.50
CA ALA A 54 29.48 -12.39 -19.99
C ALA A 54 28.43 -11.31 -20.27
N LYS A 55 27.83 -11.32 -21.47
CA LYS A 55 26.74 -10.39 -21.82
C LYS A 55 25.46 -10.67 -21.04
N LEU A 56 25.13 -11.94 -20.83
CA LEU A 56 23.99 -12.35 -20.00
C LEU A 56 24.17 -11.89 -18.55
N ALA A 57 25.35 -12.12 -17.96
CA ALA A 57 25.65 -11.66 -16.60
C ALA A 57 25.59 -10.12 -16.49
N LYS A 58 26.12 -9.40 -17.49
CA LYS A 58 26.01 -7.93 -17.56
C LYS A 58 24.55 -7.47 -17.62
N ALA A 59 23.72 -8.12 -18.44
CA ALA A 59 22.30 -7.78 -18.56
C ALA A 59 21.53 -8.00 -17.24
N LYS A 60 21.80 -9.10 -16.52
CA LYS A 60 21.23 -9.35 -15.18
C LYS A 60 21.59 -8.24 -14.19
N LYS A 61 22.88 -7.87 -14.13
CA LYS A 61 23.35 -6.77 -13.28
C LYS A 61 22.69 -5.43 -13.63
N THR A 62 22.43 -5.17 -14.91
CA THR A 62 21.70 -3.96 -15.34
C THR A 62 20.25 -3.98 -14.87
N VAL A 63 19.56 -5.13 -14.91
CA VAL A 63 18.21 -5.27 -14.36
C VAL A 63 18.19 -5.06 -12.86
N GLU A 64 19.11 -5.66 -12.11
CA GLU A 64 19.22 -5.47 -10.65
C GLU A 64 19.42 -4.00 -10.29
N ARG A 65 20.33 -3.30 -10.99
CA ARG A 65 20.56 -1.86 -10.77
C ARG A 65 19.32 -1.03 -11.09
N ALA A 66 18.66 -1.28 -12.22
CA ALA A 66 17.47 -0.53 -12.60
C ALA A 66 16.29 -0.82 -11.66
N GLN A 67 16.18 -2.05 -11.14
CA GLN A 67 15.19 -2.41 -10.14
C GLN A 67 15.43 -1.65 -8.84
N ALA A 68 16.68 -1.61 -8.35
CA ALA A 68 17.04 -0.83 -7.17
C ALA A 68 16.79 0.68 -7.35
N ALA A 69 17.05 1.23 -8.54
CA ALA A 69 16.74 2.63 -8.85
C ALA A 69 15.23 2.90 -8.81
N ARG A 70 14.41 2.01 -9.41
CA ARG A 70 12.95 2.09 -9.33
C ARG A 70 12.46 1.98 -7.89
N ASP A 71 13.00 1.04 -7.11
CA ASP A 71 12.53 0.82 -5.75
C ASP A 71 12.88 2.00 -4.84
N ALA A 72 13.99 2.70 -5.09
CA ALA A 72 14.34 3.95 -4.40
C ALA A 72 13.36 5.10 -4.69
N CYS A 73 12.54 5.03 -5.74
CA CYS A 73 11.48 6.00 -6.00
C CYS A 73 10.27 5.85 -5.05
N TYR A 74 10.21 4.78 -4.26
CA TYR A 74 9.10 4.47 -3.37
C TYR A 74 9.59 4.26 -1.93
N ALA A 75 8.79 4.70 -0.97
CA ALA A 75 8.90 4.32 0.43
C ALA A 75 7.82 3.30 0.77
N GLU A 76 8.17 2.29 1.55
CA GLU A 76 7.21 1.29 2.03
C GLU A 76 6.53 1.79 3.30
N ILE A 77 5.22 2.03 3.22
CA ILE A 77 4.39 2.35 4.38
C ILE A 77 3.69 1.09 4.86
N VAL A 78 3.74 0.80 6.15
CA VAL A 78 2.97 -0.31 6.73
C VAL A 78 1.70 0.24 7.34
N LEU A 79 0.56 -0.30 6.90
CA LEU A 79 -0.72 -0.10 7.57
C LEU A 79 -1.06 -1.36 8.36
N ARG A 80 -1.42 -1.20 9.63
CA ARG A 80 -1.77 -2.29 10.53
C ARG A 80 -3.18 -2.11 11.05
N ALA A 81 -3.94 -3.20 11.04
CA ALA A 81 -5.27 -3.20 11.61
C ALA A 81 -5.22 -2.85 13.10
N LEU A 82 -6.18 -2.05 13.51
CA LEU A 82 -6.41 -1.61 14.87
C LEU A 82 -6.95 -2.76 15.73
N PRO A 83 -6.79 -2.68 17.06
CA PRO A 83 -7.63 -3.45 17.97
C PRO A 83 -9.11 -3.15 17.72
N VAL A 84 -9.96 -4.18 17.75
CA VAL A 84 -11.40 -4.07 17.46
C VAL A 84 -12.07 -2.93 18.24
N ARG A 85 -11.79 -2.84 19.54
CA ARG A 85 -12.34 -1.79 20.41
C ARG A 85 -11.91 -0.38 20.02
N ASP A 86 -10.70 -0.22 19.48
CA ASP A 86 -10.21 1.10 19.09
C ASP A 86 -10.78 1.50 17.73
N PHE A 87 -11.02 0.53 16.83
CA PHE A 87 -11.75 0.78 15.59
C PHE A 87 -13.23 1.11 15.85
N GLU A 88 -13.92 0.39 16.74
CA GLU A 88 -15.30 0.70 17.15
C GLU A 88 -15.41 2.10 17.75
N LYS A 89 -14.47 2.50 18.61
CA LYS A 89 -14.43 3.88 19.15
C LYS A 89 -14.25 4.94 18.06
N LEU A 90 -13.46 4.65 17.02
CA LEU A 90 -13.35 5.56 15.88
C LEU A 90 -14.66 5.65 15.12
N GLN A 91 -15.38 4.55 14.91
CA GLN A 91 -16.71 4.60 14.29
C GLN A 91 -17.70 5.44 15.11
N ASP A 92 -17.71 5.27 16.44
CA ASP A 92 -18.56 6.07 17.33
C ASP A 92 -18.20 7.57 17.33
N ALA A 93 -16.92 7.91 17.15
CA ALA A 93 -16.44 9.29 17.10
C ALA A 93 -16.77 10.00 15.78
N TYR A 94 -17.06 9.25 14.72
CA TYR A 94 -17.40 9.75 13.39
C TYR A 94 -18.71 9.11 12.91
N PRO A 95 -19.85 9.47 13.53
CA PRO A 95 -21.14 8.89 13.16
C PRO A 95 -21.49 9.24 11.71
N GLU A 96 -22.21 8.32 11.04
CA GLU A 96 -22.72 8.59 9.70
C GLU A 96 -23.69 9.78 9.73
N PRO A 97 -23.60 10.68 8.74
CA PRO A 97 -24.51 11.82 8.61
C PRO A 97 -25.97 11.37 8.40
N GLU A 98 -26.93 12.15 8.88
CA GLU A 98 -28.35 11.81 8.81
C GLU A 98 -28.88 11.80 7.36
N ASP A 99 -29.91 10.99 7.11
CA ASP A 99 -30.59 10.96 5.81
C ASP A 99 -31.18 12.34 5.46
N GLY A 100 -30.72 12.93 4.37
CA GLY A 100 -31.17 14.24 3.89
C GLY A 100 -30.17 15.38 4.09
N GLU A 101 -29.00 15.10 4.68
CA GLU A 101 -27.89 16.06 4.70
C GLU A 101 -27.38 16.41 3.29
N ASP A 102 -26.83 17.62 3.16
CA ASP A 102 -26.20 18.06 1.92
C ASP A 102 -25.03 17.13 1.55
N THR A 103 -24.93 16.85 0.25
CA THR A 103 -23.90 15.98 -0.33
C THR A 103 -22.48 16.45 -0.02
N ALA A 104 -22.26 17.76 0.17
CA ALA A 104 -20.94 18.28 0.53
C ALA A 104 -20.58 17.96 1.99
N ALA A 105 -21.50 18.21 2.93
CA ALA A 105 -21.31 17.90 4.35
C ALA A 105 -21.04 16.40 4.56
N ARG A 106 -21.79 15.54 3.86
CA ARG A 106 -21.57 14.10 3.90
C ARG A 106 -20.18 13.69 3.42
N ARG A 107 -19.70 14.27 2.32
CA ARG A 107 -18.35 13.97 1.79
C ARG A 107 -17.26 14.40 2.76
N GLU A 108 -17.43 15.55 3.41
CA GLU A 108 -16.47 16.06 4.39
C GLU A 108 -16.40 15.14 5.63
N ALA A 109 -17.55 14.70 6.14
CA ALA A 109 -17.63 13.73 7.23
C ALA A 109 -16.98 12.40 6.87
N ASP A 110 -17.27 11.86 5.67
CA ASP A 110 -16.68 10.62 5.17
C ASP A 110 -15.15 10.73 5.04
N GLU A 111 -14.65 11.85 4.47
CA GLU A 111 -13.21 12.09 4.33
C GLU A 111 -12.52 12.23 5.69
N ALA A 112 -13.16 12.90 6.67
CA ALA A 112 -12.64 13.02 8.02
C ALA A 112 -12.51 11.67 8.73
N TYR A 113 -13.52 10.80 8.61
CA TYR A 113 -13.49 9.43 9.14
C TYR A 113 -12.39 8.59 8.48
N LEU A 114 -12.33 8.59 7.15
CA LEU A 114 -11.33 7.84 6.39
C LEU A 114 -9.90 8.24 6.76
N ARG A 115 -9.65 9.55 6.91
CA ARG A 115 -8.38 10.09 7.37
C ARG A 115 -8.04 9.65 8.79
N ALA A 116 -9.00 9.68 9.71
CA ALA A 116 -8.79 9.23 11.09
C ALA A 116 -8.45 7.73 11.16
N VAL A 117 -9.11 6.89 10.35
CA VAL A 117 -8.78 5.46 10.24
C VAL A 117 -7.37 5.27 9.70
N PHE A 118 -6.95 6.04 8.70
CA PHE A 118 -5.59 5.99 8.17
C PHE A 118 -4.54 6.34 9.25
N HIS A 119 -4.69 7.47 9.92
CA HIS A 119 -3.74 7.91 10.96
C HIS A 119 -3.59 6.92 12.10
N ALA A 120 -4.71 6.33 12.54
CA ALA A 120 -4.66 5.31 13.58
C ALA A 120 -3.98 4.01 13.10
N SER A 121 -4.03 3.72 11.79
CA SER A 121 -3.54 2.45 11.22
C SER A 121 -2.10 2.50 10.71
N VAL A 122 -1.55 3.69 10.43
CA VAL A 122 -0.21 3.82 9.85
C VAL A 122 0.87 3.57 10.91
N ASP A 123 1.81 2.69 10.59
CA ASP A 123 2.98 2.34 11.41
C ASP A 123 4.17 3.17 10.91
N SER A 124 4.32 4.39 11.43
CA SER A 124 5.30 5.38 10.97
C SER A 124 5.78 6.27 12.13
N ASP A 125 6.95 6.87 11.94
CA ASP A 125 7.54 7.90 12.80
C ASP A 125 7.00 9.32 12.56
N LEU A 126 6.24 9.55 11.49
CA LEU A 126 5.60 10.82 11.19
C LEU A 126 4.37 11.06 12.10
N THR A 127 4.17 12.31 12.48
CA THR A 127 2.98 12.80 13.16
C THR A 127 1.77 12.91 12.22
N GLU A 128 0.56 13.00 12.76
CA GLU A 128 -0.66 13.20 11.96
C GLU A 128 -0.58 14.45 11.07
N VAL A 129 0.01 15.53 11.57
CA VAL A 129 0.18 16.79 10.82
C VAL A 129 1.15 16.62 9.65
N GLU A 130 2.26 15.91 9.86
CA GLU A 130 3.22 15.62 8.80
C GLU A 130 2.60 14.70 7.73
N TRP A 131 1.81 13.70 8.14
CA TRP A 131 1.06 12.87 7.21
C TRP A 131 0.03 13.66 6.41
N ASP A 132 -0.72 14.55 7.06
CA ASP A 132 -1.68 15.41 6.38
C ASP A 132 -1.00 16.30 5.34
N GLN A 133 0.20 16.81 5.65
CA GLN A 133 1.01 17.55 4.68
C GLN A 133 1.45 16.67 3.51
N VAL A 134 1.98 15.46 3.78
CA VAL A 134 2.38 14.51 2.74
C VAL A 134 1.21 14.19 1.81
N ILE A 135 0.05 13.88 2.38
CA ILE A 135 -1.17 13.54 1.63
C ILE A 135 -1.64 14.71 0.78
N ALA A 136 -1.65 15.93 1.33
CA ALA A 136 -2.14 17.11 0.62
C ALA A 136 -1.20 17.57 -0.51
N GLU A 137 0.12 17.48 -0.30
CA GLU A 137 1.11 18.06 -1.21
C GLU A 137 1.67 17.06 -2.23
N ASN A 138 1.69 15.75 -1.89
CA ASN A 138 2.44 14.76 -2.68
C ASN A 138 1.55 13.68 -3.32
N LEU A 139 0.30 13.53 -2.87
CA LEU A 139 -0.60 12.50 -3.40
C LEU A 139 -1.67 13.09 -4.31
N SER A 140 -1.87 12.43 -5.45
CA SER A 140 -3.06 12.66 -6.24
C SER A 140 -4.32 12.23 -5.46
N THR A 141 -5.49 12.74 -5.86
CA THR A 141 -6.77 12.30 -5.30
C THR A 141 -6.95 10.79 -5.37
N GLY A 142 -6.47 10.15 -6.45
CA GLY A 142 -6.54 8.70 -6.62
C GLY A 142 -5.69 7.94 -5.61
N GLU A 143 -4.42 8.33 -5.46
CA GLU A 143 -3.48 7.73 -4.49
C GLU A 143 -3.99 7.92 -3.05
N ARG A 144 -4.48 9.11 -2.71
CA ARG A 144 -5.08 9.40 -1.41
C ARG A 144 -6.29 8.50 -1.12
N ASN A 145 -7.21 8.39 -2.08
CA ASN A 145 -8.40 7.55 -1.93
C ASN A 145 -8.03 6.08 -1.80
N GLU A 146 -7.07 5.59 -2.59
CA GLU A 146 -6.56 4.23 -2.48
C GLU A 146 -5.98 3.96 -1.10
N LEU A 147 -5.13 4.88 -0.58
CA LEU A 147 -4.50 4.77 0.72
C LEU A 147 -5.53 4.69 1.86
N PHE A 148 -6.53 5.58 1.83
CA PHE A 148 -7.63 5.59 2.81
C PHE A 148 -8.50 4.34 2.73
N GLN A 149 -8.86 3.90 1.52
CA GLN A 149 -9.62 2.66 1.33
C GLN A 149 -8.84 1.42 1.74
N LEU A 150 -7.50 1.45 1.61
CA LEU A 150 -6.64 0.38 2.09
C LEU A 150 -6.65 0.32 3.63
N ALA A 151 -6.53 1.46 4.31
CA ALA A 151 -6.63 1.57 5.76
C ALA A 151 -8.00 1.10 6.27
N LEU A 152 -9.09 1.54 5.62
CA LEU A 152 -10.42 1.04 5.94
C LEU A 152 -10.53 -0.47 5.66
N GLY A 153 -9.98 -0.94 4.55
CA GLY A 153 -10.03 -2.34 4.14
C GLY A 153 -9.34 -3.29 5.10
N ILE A 154 -8.21 -2.91 5.71
CA ILE A 154 -7.55 -3.76 6.71
C ILE A 154 -8.29 -3.82 8.04
N ASN A 155 -9.03 -2.77 8.40
CA ASN A 155 -9.81 -2.69 9.64
C ASN A 155 -11.22 -3.28 9.49
N GLY A 156 -11.90 -2.95 8.39
CA GLY A 156 -13.31 -3.28 8.13
C GLY A 156 -13.53 -4.62 7.43
N ARG A 157 -12.48 -5.34 6.99
CA ARG A 157 -12.67 -6.65 6.36
C ARG A 157 -13.16 -7.71 7.37
N THR A 158 -14.48 -7.87 7.43
CA THR A 158 -15.18 -8.81 6.54
C THR A 158 -14.18 -9.54 5.66
N ARG A 159 -13.82 -10.79 5.98
CA ARG A 159 -13.16 -11.64 5.00
C ARG A 159 -14.05 -11.58 3.75
N ALA A 160 -13.66 -10.87 2.70
CA ALA A 160 -13.96 -11.39 1.39
C ALA A 160 -13.43 -12.82 1.49
N PRO A 161 -14.27 -13.87 1.51
CA PRO A 161 -13.74 -15.21 1.44
C PRO A 161 -12.82 -15.15 0.24
N GLY A 162 -11.51 -15.30 0.47
CA GLY A 162 -10.56 -15.27 -0.64
C GLY A 162 -11.13 -16.20 -1.68
N GLY A 163 -11.23 -15.76 -2.94
CA GLY A 163 -11.92 -16.50 -4.00
C GLY A 163 -11.39 -17.92 -4.24
N GLY A 164 -10.45 -18.41 -3.42
CA GLY A 164 -9.92 -19.76 -3.40
C GLY A 164 -10.25 -20.61 -2.16
N VAL A 165 -11.16 -20.22 -1.25
CA VAL A 165 -11.67 -21.16 -0.22
C VAL A 165 -13.12 -21.52 -0.54
N PRO A 166 -13.39 -22.67 -1.17
CA PRO A 166 -14.74 -23.19 -1.36
C PRO A 166 -15.41 -23.32 0.01
N LYS A 167 -16.60 -22.74 0.15
CA LYS A 167 -17.51 -23.13 1.23
C LYS A 167 -18.01 -24.51 0.84
N GLY A 168 -17.54 -25.55 1.53
CA GLY A 168 -18.06 -26.91 1.39
C GLY A 168 -19.55 -26.97 1.70
#